data_AF-M2TAU7-F1
#
_entry.id   AF-M2TAU7-F1
#
_cell.length_a   1.000
_cell.length_b   1.000
_cell.length_c   1.000
_cell.angle_alpha   90.00
_cell.angle_beta   90.00
_cell.angle_gamma   90.00
#
_symmetry.space_group_name_H-M   'P 1'
#
loop_
_entity.id
_entity.type
_entity.pdbx_description
1 polymer ?
#
loop_
_entity_poly.entity_id
_entity_poly.type
_entity_poly.pdbx_seq_one_letter_code
_entity_poly.pdbx_strand_id
1 'polypeptide(L)'
;MFVDNSLLDTVLRGTLLAALAMMWITLLVRIVGLRSFSKMTSFDFVMTLACGSLLAAAAQATDWLPLLQIAAALAALFAAQFAAARLRRRSSPAKRAMENVPTILMENGEFDEAALDAERVAKGDVLAKLRQANALDFKRVRAVVLETTGDISVLYGDTAPDERLLAGLRRSRPPAAS
;
A
#
# COMPACT_ATOMS: atom_id res chain seq x y z
N MET A 1 -7.30 35.31 18.64
CA MET A 1 -8.27 36.16 17.93
C MET A 1 -7.51 36.94 16.87
N PHE A 2 -7.71 36.59 15.61
CA PHE A 2 -7.19 37.25 14.43
C PHE A 2 -8.16 38.31 13.90
N VAL A 3 -9.46 38.17 14.19
CA VAL A 3 -10.53 39.07 13.74
C VAL A 3 -11.63 39.17 14.80
N ASP A 4 -12.32 40.31 14.89
CA ASP A 4 -13.41 40.52 15.85
C ASP A 4 -14.68 39.71 15.53
N ASN A 5 -14.81 39.19 14.30
CA ASN A 5 -15.92 38.33 13.90
C ASN A 5 -15.59 36.86 14.20
N SER A 6 -16.38 36.23 15.08
CA SER A 6 -16.16 34.85 15.56
C SER A 6 -16.21 33.78 14.47
N LEU A 7 -17.04 33.95 13.44
CA LEU A 7 -17.10 33.03 12.30
C LEU A 7 -15.84 33.17 11.44
N LEU A 8 -15.44 34.40 11.11
CA LEU A 8 -14.24 34.65 10.33
C LEU A 8 -12.97 34.21 11.07
N ASP A 9 -12.88 34.46 12.39
CA ASP A 9 -11.76 34.01 13.22
C ASP A 9 -11.63 32.49 13.19
N THR A 10 -12.75 31.77 13.32
CA THR A 10 -12.77 30.30 13.30
C THR A 10 -12.35 29.75 11.93
N VAL A 11 -12.90 30.29 10.84
CA VAL A 11 -12.56 29.87 9.46
C VAL A 11 -11.09 30.17 9.15
N LEU A 12 -10.61 31.36 9.50
CA LEU A 12 -9.24 31.78 9.23
C LEU A 12 -8.25 30.91 10.02
N ARG A 13 -8.54 30.69 11.32
CA ARG A 13 -7.73 29.85 12.18
C ARG A 13 -7.66 28.41 11.67
N GLY A 14 -8.82 27.81 11.35
CA GLY A 14 -8.87 26.44 10.83
C GLY A 14 -8.06 26.30 9.54
N THR A 15 -8.18 27.26 8.63
CA THR A 15 -7.45 27.27 7.35
C THR A 15 -5.94 27.40 7.56
N LEU A 16 -5.50 28.31 8.43
CA LEU A 16 -4.08 28.53 8.74
C LEU A 16 -3.45 27.31 9.40
N LEU A 17 -4.12 26.71 10.39
CA LEU A 17 -3.63 25.52 11.08
C LEU A 17 -3.58 24.31 10.15
N ALA A 18 -4.60 24.11 9.31
CA ALA A 18 -4.58 23.07 8.28
C ALA A 18 -3.42 23.25 7.29
N ALA A 19 -3.17 24.48 6.83
CA ALA A 19 -2.06 24.78 5.94
C ALA A 19 -0.70 24.50 6.60
N LEU A 20 -0.52 24.89 7.86
CA LEU A 20 0.70 24.62 8.63
C LEU A 20 0.93 23.11 8.81
N ALA A 21 -0.11 22.37 9.19
CA ALA A 21 -0.04 20.93 9.34
C ALA A 21 0.26 20.23 8.00
N MET A 22 -0.32 20.70 6.89
CA MET A 22 -0.02 20.18 5.56
C MET A 22 1.43 20.45 5.15
N MET A 23 1.96 21.62 5.46
CA MET A 23 3.37 21.95 5.24
C MET A 23 4.28 21.02 6.06
N TRP A 24 3.93 20.76 7.32
CA TRP A 24 4.66 19.83 8.18
C TRP A 24 4.66 18.40 7.64
N ILE A 25 3.49 17.88 7.23
CA ILE A 25 3.37 16.55 6.61
C ILE A 25 4.19 16.49 5.32
N THR A 26 4.12 17.51 4.48
CA THR A 26 4.88 17.57 3.22
C THR A 26 6.39 17.54 3.47
N LEU A 27 6.87 18.23 4.50
CA LEU A 27 8.27 18.19 4.92
C LEU A 27 8.68 16.78 5.38
N LEU A 28 7.88 16.14 6.23
CA LEU A 28 8.13 14.77 6.70
C LEU A 28 8.16 13.76 5.54
N VAL A 29 7.20 13.84 4.61
CA VAL A 29 7.17 13.01 3.39
C VAL A 29 8.43 13.21 2.55
N ARG A 30 8.88 14.46 2.38
CA ARG A 30 10.13 14.77 1.64
C ARG A 30 11.36 14.14 2.28
N ILE A 31 11.43 14.10 3.61
CA ILE A 31 12.55 13.48 4.35
C ILE A 31 12.52 11.96 4.22
N VAL A 32 11.34 11.34 4.38
CA VAL A 32 11.18 9.88 4.33
C VAL A 32 11.28 9.34 2.89
N GLY A 33 10.98 10.16 1.90
CA GLY A 33 10.94 9.80 0.49
C GLY A 33 9.60 9.18 0.08
N LEU A 34 9.17 9.40 -1.17
CA LEU A 34 7.92 8.83 -1.66
C LEU A 34 8.08 7.35 -1.97
N ARG A 35 7.18 6.54 -1.41
CA ARG A 35 6.78 5.28 -2.04
C ARG A 35 5.61 5.61 -2.97
N SER A 36 5.78 5.38 -4.27
CA SER A 36 4.80 5.77 -5.30
C SER A 36 3.38 5.38 -4.94
N PHE A 37 2.46 6.35 -5.03
CA PHE A 37 1.03 6.23 -4.75
C PHE A 37 0.27 5.20 -5.60
N SER A 38 0.94 4.56 -6.57
CA SER A 38 0.28 3.73 -7.58
C SER A 38 -0.15 2.36 -7.06
N LYS A 39 0.54 1.79 -6.04
CA LYS A 39 0.12 0.55 -5.36
C LYS A 39 0.59 0.54 -3.90
N MET A 40 -0.27 0.97 -2.99
CA MET A 40 0.01 1.00 -1.54
C MET A 40 -0.14 -0.39 -0.93
N THR A 41 0.74 -0.75 0.02
CA THR A 41 0.48 -1.93 0.86
C THR A 41 -0.57 -1.61 1.93
N SER A 42 -1.15 -2.62 2.57
CA SER A 42 -2.12 -2.40 3.67
C SER A 42 -1.56 -1.53 4.79
N PHE A 43 -0.26 -1.66 5.07
CA PHE A 43 0.44 -0.81 6.04
C PHE A 43 0.48 0.66 5.58
N ASP A 44 0.81 0.91 4.31
CA ASP A 44 0.87 2.26 3.75
C ASP A 44 -0.53 2.93 3.74
N PHE A 45 -1.59 2.14 3.58
CA PHE A 45 -2.98 2.61 3.70
C PHE A 45 -3.33 3.06 5.13
N VAL A 46 -3.05 2.23 6.14
CA VAL A 46 -3.31 2.57 7.56
C VAL A 46 -2.55 3.84 7.96
N MET A 47 -1.30 3.98 7.50
CA MET A 47 -0.48 5.17 7.70
C MET A 47 -1.14 6.43 7.11
N THR A 48 -1.65 6.34 5.88
CA THR A 48 -2.33 7.45 5.20
C THR A 48 -3.56 7.89 5.98
N LEU A 49 -4.37 6.93 6.46
CA LEU A 49 -5.56 7.21 7.27
C LEU A 49 -5.19 7.89 8.60
N ALA A 50 -4.16 7.40 9.28
CA ALA A 50 -3.68 7.98 10.53
C ALA A 50 -3.16 9.43 10.34
N CYS A 51 -2.42 9.69 9.26
CA CYS A 51 -1.98 11.04 8.90
C CYS A 51 -3.17 11.98 8.63
N GLY A 52 -4.19 11.52 7.91
CA GLY A 52 -5.40 12.29 7.66
C GLY A 52 -6.17 12.63 8.94
N SER A 53 -6.27 11.68 9.87
CA SER A 53 -6.88 11.89 11.19
C SER A 53 -6.12 12.94 12.02
N LEU A 54 -4.78 12.85 12.07
CA LEU A 54 -3.94 13.81 12.77
C LEU A 54 -3.97 15.20 12.12
N LEU A 55 -4.05 15.29 10.80
CA LEU A 55 -4.25 16.54 10.08
C LEU A 55 -5.57 17.22 10.47
N ALA A 56 -6.67 16.46 10.49
CA ALA A 56 -7.96 16.96 10.91
C ALA A 56 -7.96 17.42 12.37
N ALA A 57 -7.26 16.70 13.26
CA ALA A 57 -7.08 17.12 14.64
C ALA A 57 -6.26 18.42 14.76
N ALA A 58 -5.20 18.58 13.95
CA ALA A 58 -4.38 19.79 13.95
C ALA A 58 -5.17 21.03 13.51
N ALA A 59 -6.02 20.88 12.49
CA ALA A 59 -6.88 21.96 11.99
C ALA A 59 -7.92 22.43 13.03
N GLN A 60 -8.28 21.56 13.97
CA GLN A 60 -9.26 21.84 15.04
C GLN A 60 -8.62 22.23 16.37
N ALA A 61 -7.28 22.35 16.43
CA ALA A 61 -6.58 22.62 17.68
C ALA A 61 -6.87 24.03 18.23
N THR A 62 -7.41 24.07 19.46
CA THR A 62 -7.76 25.31 20.16
C THR A 62 -6.58 25.93 20.92
N ASP A 63 -5.51 25.17 21.16
CA ASP A 63 -4.33 25.61 21.90
C ASP A 63 -3.02 25.15 21.25
N TRP A 64 -1.91 25.78 21.63
CA TRP A 64 -0.58 25.48 21.07
C TRP A 64 -0.03 24.13 21.54
N LEU A 65 -0.33 23.73 22.78
CA LEU A 65 0.16 22.48 23.36
C LEU A 65 -0.42 21.24 22.66
N PRO A 66 -1.75 21.13 22.42
CA PRO A 66 -2.32 20.07 21.57
C PRO A 66 -1.73 20.05 20.16
N LEU A 67 -1.49 21.22 19.56
CA LEU A 67 -0.90 21.31 18.23
C LEU A 67 0.52 20.73 18.20
N LEU A 68 1.34 21.04 19.22
CA LEU A 68 2.68 20.48 19.37
C LEU A 68 2.65 18.96 19.59
N GLN A 69 1.71 18.47 20.40
CA GLN A 69 1.50 17.04 20.61
C GLN A 69 1.15 16.33 19.29
N ILE A 70 0.28 16.92 18.47
CA ILE A 70 -0.09 16.38 17.15
C ILE A 70 1.10 16.42 16.20
N ALA A 71 1.87 17.50 16.17
CA ALA A 71 3.08 17.62 15.36
C ALA A 71 4.13 16.56 15.74
N ALA A 72 4.32 16.30 17.05
CA ALA A 72 5.18 15.25 17.57
C ALA A 72 4.65 13.85 17.22
N ALA A 73 3.32 13.64 17.31
CA ALA A 73 2.69 12.38 16.92
C ALA A 73 2.89 12.09 15.42
N LEU A 74 2.74 13.09 14.55
CA LEU A 74 3.06 12.98 13.13
C LEU A 74 4.53 12.62 12.92
N ALA A 75 5.46 13.31 13.59
CA ALA A 75 6.88 13.01 13.48
C ALA A 75 7.21 11.57 13.91
N ALA A 76 6.63 11.12 15.04
CA ALA A 76 6.79 9.75 15.54
C ALA A 76 6.19 8.71 14.57
N LEU A 77 5.03 9.02 13.99
CA LEU A 77 4.36 8.17 13.01
C LEU A 77 5.21 7.99 11.74
N PHE A 78 5.77 9.07 11.20
CA PHE A 78 6.71 9.01 10.07
C PHE A 78 8.02 8.31 10.42
N ALA A 79 8.54 8.52 11.64
CA ALA A 79 9.73 7.80 12.13
C ALA A 79 9.47 6.29 12.22
N ALA A 80 8.30 5.89 12.72
CA ALA A 80 7.86 4.49 12.76
C ALA A 80 7.71 3.91 11.35
N GLN A 81 7.15 4.68 10.40
CA GLN A 81 7.06 4.26 9.00
C GLN A 81 8.43 4.03 8.37
N PHE A 82 9.38 4.93 8.62
CA PHE A 82 10.75 4.81 8.14
C PHE A 82 11.44 3.59 8.75
N ALA A 83 11.31 3.39 10.08
CA ALA A 83 11.84 2.23 10.78
C ALA A 83 11.25 0.92 10.24
N ALA A 84 9.92 0.87 10.07
CA ALA A 84 9.21 -0.24 9.46
C ALA A 84 9.71 -0.54 8.04
N ALA A 85 9.89 0.49 7.20
CA ALA A 85 10.42 0.31 5.84
C ALA A 85 11.85 -0.25 5.85
N ARG A 86 12.70 0.21 6.79
CA ARG A 86 14.06 -0.30 6.94
C ARG A 86 14.09 -1.73 7.48
N LEU A 87 13.20 -2.06 8.42
CA LEU A 87 13.07 -3.38 9.00
C LEU A 87 12.57 -4.40 7.95
N ARG A 88 11.54 -4.05 7.17
CA ARG A 88 11.05 -4.86 6.05
C ARG A 88 12.14 -5.22 5.04
N ARG A 89 13.08 -4.29 4.77
CA ARG A 89 14.20 -4.54 3.85
C ARG A 89 15.28 -5.46 4.43
N ARG A 90 15.44 -5.49 5.75
CA ARG A 90 16.50 -6.25 6.44
C ARG A 90 16.05 -7.61 6.94
N SER A 91 14.75 -7.80 7.18
CA SER A 91 14.21 -8.99 7.83
C SER A 91 13.03 -9.58 7.04
N SER A 92 13.21 -10.77 6.47
CA SER A 92 12.16 -11.52 5.79
C SER A 92 10.98 -11.86 6.72
N PRO A 93 11.17 -12.25 7.99
CA PRO A 93 10.06 -12.41 8.94
C PRO A 93 9.27 -11.12 9.17
N ALA A 94 9.95 -9.98 9.34
CA ALA A 94 9.26 -8.70 9.53
C ALA A 94 8.50 -8.29 8.26
N LYS A 95 9.05 -8.54 7.08
CA LYS A 95 8.34 -8.33 5.81
C LYS A 95 7.05 -9.16 5.76
N ARG A 96 7.12 -10.46 6.08
CA ARG A 96 5.95 -11.36 6.09
C ARG A 96 4.90 -11.01 7.16
N ALA A 97 5.33 -10.43 8.28
CA ALA A 97 4.41 -9.98 9.33
C ALA A 97 3.66 -8.69 8.95
N MET A 98 4.24 -7.86 8.08
CA MET A 98 3.73 -6.53 7.74
C MET A 98 3.11 -6.44 6.34
N GLU A 99 3.45 -7.36 5.45
CA GLU A 99 2.99 -7.43 4.07
C GLU A 99 2.47 -8.83 3.76
N ASN A 100 1.45 -8.89 2.91
CA ASN A 100 1.01 -10.17 2.36
C ASN A 100 2.14 -10.80 1.53
N VAL A 101 2.17 -12.12 1.44
CA VAL A 101 3.09 -12.84 0.55
C VAL A 101 2.43 -12.91 -0.81
N PRO A 102 3.11 -12.53 -1.91
CA PRO A 102 2.51 -12.64 -3.23
C PRO A 102 2.27 -14.13 -3.56
N THR A 103 1.11 -14.44 -4.14
CA THR A 103 0.62 -15.82 -4.30
C THR A 103 0.29 -16.10 -5.76
N ILE A 104 0.71 -17.26 -6.29
CA ILE A 104 0.31 -17.69 -7.63
C ILE A 104 -1.16 -18.13 -7.59
N LEU A 105 -1.98 -17.54 -8.46
CA LEU A 105 -3.41 -17.87 -8.63
C LEU A 105 -3.67 -18.77 -9.84
N MET A 106 -2.76 -18.75 -10.81
CA MET A 106 -2.83 -19.54 -12.05
C MET A 106 -1.42 -19.74 -12.57
N GLU A 107 -1.08 -20.93 -13.04
CA GLU A 107 0.22 -21.26 -13.61
C GLU A 107 0.03 -22.11 -14.86
N ASN A 108 0.73 -21.78 -15.94
CA ASN A 108 0.69 -22.51 -17.22
C ASN A 108 -0.73 -22.79 -17.76
N GLY A 109 -1.64 -21.83 -17.66
CA GLY A 109 -3.00 -21.99 -18.17
C GLY A 109 -3.99 -22.62 -17.19
N GLU A 110 -3.55 -23.10 -16.04
CA GLU A 110 -4.39 -23.78 -15.04
C GLU A 110 -4.58 -22.93 -13.79
N PHE A 111 -5.83 -22.84 -13.32
CA PHE A 111 -6.15 -22.15 -12.07
C PHE A 111 -5.69 -22.97 -10.86
N ASP A 112 -5.14 -22.27 -9.87
CA ASP A 112 -4.86 -22.84 -8.56
C ASP A 112 -6.07 -22.61 -7.64
N GLU A 113 -7.01 -23.56 -7.64
CA GLU A 113 -8.24 -23.49 -6.85
C GLU A 113 -7.97 -23.29 -5.35
N ALA A 114 -6.94 -23.95 -4.81
CA ALA A 114 -6.60 -23.85 -3.40
C ALA A 114 -6.05 -22.45 -3.06
N ALA A 115 -5.26 -21.85 -3.95
CA ALA A 115 -4.78 -20.49 -3.77
C ALA A 115 -5.91 -19.45 -3.91
N LEU A 116 -6.82 -19.63 -4.87
CA LEU A 116 -8.00 -18.77 -5.05
C LEU A 116 -8.87 -18.76 -3.79
N ASP A 117 -9.16 -19.93 -3.23
CA ASP A 117 -9.96 -20.05 -2.01
C ASP A 117 -9.24 -19.45 -0.80
N ALA A 118 -7.93 -19.73 -0.64
CA ALA A 118 -7.13 -19.22 0.47
C ALA A 118 -7.00 -17.68 0.46
N GLU A 119 -6.89 -17.08 -0.72
CA GLU A 119 -6.79 -15.63 -0.91
C GLU A 119 -8.14 -14.95 -1.12
N ARG A 120 -9.25 -15.72 -1.13
CA ARG A 120 -10.62 -15.24 -1.35
C ARG A 120 -10.78 -14.47 -2.67
N VAL A 121 -10.11 -14.93 -3.73
CA VAL A 121 -10.18 -14.34 -5.06
C VAL A 121 -11.12 -15.15 -5.94
N ALA A 122 -12.11 -14.51 -6.56
CA ALA A 122 -12.99 -15.20 -7.50
C ALA A 122 -12.29 -15.42 -8.84
N LYS A 123 -12.56 -16.54 -9.52
CA LYS A 123 -12.06 -16.77 -10.89
C LYS A 123 -12.41 -15.62 -11.84
N GLY A 124 -13.58 -15.01 -11.67
CA GLY A 124 -14.02 -13.86 -12.44
C GLY A 124 -13.07 -12.66 -12.38
N ASP A 125 -12.42 -12.46 -11.22
CA ASP A 125 -11.44 -11.38 -11.02
C ASP A 125 -10.17 -11.65 -11.81
N VAL A 126 -9.67 -12.89 -11.76
CA VAL A 126 -8.53 -13.33 -12.58
C VAL A 126 -8.85 -13.18 -14.07
N LEU A 127 -10.03 -13.62 -14.52
CA LEU A 127 -10.47 -13.48 -15.91
C LEU A 127 -10.58 -12.01 -16.33
N ALA A 128 -11.03 -11.11 -15.46
CA ALA A 128 -11.04 -9.67 -15.72
C ALA A 128 -9.62 -9.13 -15.93
N LYS A 129 -8.66 -9.60 -15.13
CA LYS A 129 -7.25 -9.17 -15.22
C LYS A 129 -6.54 -9.73 -16.44
N LEU A 130 -6.84 -10.97 -16.83
CA LEU A 130 -6.41 -11.54 -18.10
C LEU A 130 -6.91 -10.71 -19.30
N ARG A 131 -8.18 -10.28 -19.28
CA ARG A 131 -8.74 -9.37 -20.30
C ARG A 131 -8.03 -8.01 -20.31
N GLN A 132 -7.81 -7.41 -19.14
CA GLN A 132 -7.07 -6.15 -19.01
C GLN A 132 -5.63 -6.25 -19.56
N ALA A 133 -4.99 -7.41 -19.39
CA ALA A 133 -3.65 -7.70 -19.90
C ALA A 133 -3.62 -8.15 -21.38
N ASN A 134 -4.78 -8.19 -22.06
CA ASN A 134 -4.91 -8.69 -23.43
C ASN A 134 -4.39 -10.13 -23.62
N ALA A 135 -4.55 -10.98 -22.59
CA ALA A 135 -4.20 -12.39 -22.64
C ALA A 135 -5.31 -13.18 -23.37
N LEU A 136 -5.12 -13.40 -24.67
CA LEU A 136 -6.15 -13.98 -25.56
C LEU A 136 -6.20 -15.50 -25.55
N ASP A 137 -5.17 -16.17 -25.02
CA ASP A 137 -5.05 -17.63 -25.02
C ASP A 137 -4.48 -18.14 -23.70
N PHE A 138 -5.25 -18.97 -23.00
CA PHE A 138 -4.86 -19.58 -21.72
C PHE A 138 -3.53 -20.35 -21.82
N LYS A 139 -3.24 -20.98 -22.96
CA LYS A 139 -1.99 -21.75 -23.15
C LYS A 139 -0.72 -20.90 -23.09
N ARG A 140 -0.86 -19.59 -23.33
CA ARG A 140 0.22 -18.61 -23.27
C ARG A 140 0.27 -17.85 -21.94
N VAL A 141 -0.67 -18.12 -21.03
CA VAL A 141 -0.62 -17.58 -19.67
C VAL A 141 0.38 -18.39 -18.86
N ARG A 142 1.50 -17.78 -18.50
CA ARG A 142 2.58 -18.44 -17.75
C ARG A 142 2.32 -18.39 -16.26
N ALA A 143 1.93 -17.23 -15.75
CA ALA A 143 1.56 -17.07 -14.36
C ALA A 143 0.55 -15.92 -14.19
N VAL A 144 -0.35 -16.07 -13.25
CA VAL A 144 -1.15 -14.99 -12.69
C VAL A 144 -0.81 -14.92 -11.21
N VAL A 145 -0.42 -13.74 -10.74
CA VAL A 145 0.11 -13.53 -9.39
C VAL A 145 -0.75 -12.50 -8.68
N LEU A 146 -1.25 -12.85 -7.49
CA LEU A 146 -1.77 -11.89 -6.53
C LEU A 146 -0.60 -11.21 -5.83
N GLU A 147 -0.44 -9.92 -6.07
CA GLU A 147 0.63 -9.12 -5.47
C GLU A 147 0.32 -8.73 -4.03
N THR A 148 1.35 -8.32 -3.28
CA THR A 148 1.21 -7.87 -1.88
C THR A 148 0.30 -6.66 -1.70
N THR A 149 0.04 -5.96 -2.79
CA THR A 149 -0.82 -4.77 -2.89
C THR A 149 -2.28 -5.12 -3.17
N GLY A 150 -2.59 -6.40 -3.39
CA GLY A 150 -3.92 -6.89 -3.77
C GLY A 150 -4.22 -6.80 -5.26
N ASP A 151 -3.33 -6.22 -6.07
CA ASP A 151 -3.48 -6.25 -7.52
C ASP A 151 -3.06 -7.61 -8.10
N ILE A 152 -3.54 -7.90 -9.30
CA ILE A 152 -3.25 -9.14 -10.01
C ILE A 152 -2.36 -8.82 -11.21
N SER A 153 -1.17 -9.41 -11.23
CA SER A 153 -0.21 -9.36 -12.34
C SER A 153 -0.41 -10.55 -13.26
N VAL A 154 -0.28 -10.34 -14.58
CA VAL A 154 -0.37 -11.39 -15.59
C VAL A 154 0.94 -11.48 -16.35
N LEU A 155 1.55 -12.67 -16.37
CA LEU A 155 2.71 -13.00 -17.19
C LEU A 155 2.21 -13.82 -18.39
N TYR A 156 2.27 -13.22 -19.57
CA TYR A 156 1.76 -13.79 -20.82
C TYR A 156 2.86 -13.83 -21.88
N GLY A 157 3.03 -14.96 -22.55
CA GLY A 157 3.99 -15.10 -23.63
C GLY A 157 4.34 -16.54 -23.98
N ASP A 158 5.04 -16.71 -25.10
CA ASP A 158 5.43 -18.02 -25.62
C ASP A 158 6.61 -18.64 -24.86
N THR A 159 7.41 -17.85 -24.15
CA THR A 159 8.54 -18.32 -23.36
C THR A 159 8.18 -18.48 -21.89
N ALA A 160 8.85 -19.42 -21.21
CA ALA A 160 8.80 -19.48 -19.76
C ALA A 160 9.35 -18.17 -19.15
N PRO A 161 8.75 -17.64 -18.08
CA PRO A 161 9.26 -16.46 -17.40
C PRO A 161 10.59 -16.79 -16.72
N ASP A 162 11.49 -15.80 -16.65
CA ASP A 162 12.72 -15.91 -15.85
C ASP A 162 12.36 -16.29 -14.41
N GLU A 163 13.01 -17.30 -13.84
CA GLU A 163 12.71 -17.79 -12.48
C GLU A 163 12.81 -16.69 -11.43
N ARG A 164 13.64 -15.67 -11.66
CA ARG A 164 13.78 -14.51 -10.76
C ARG A 164 12.49 -13.71 -10.64
N LEU A 165 11.61 -13.74 -11.65
CA LEU A 165 10.29 -13.11 -11.60
C LEU A 165 9.29 -13.90 -10.75
N LEU A 166 9.52 -15.21 -10.58
CA LEU A 166 8.69 -16.09 -9.75
C LEU A 166 9.27 -16.30 -8.35
N ALA A 167 10.41 -15.68 -8.05
CA ALA A 167 11.10 -15.85 -6.78
C ALA A 167 10.29 -15.26 -5.60
N GLY A 168 10.13 -16.04 -4.54
CA GLY A 168 9.45 -15.62 -3.31
C GLY A 168 7.92 -15.63 -3.40
N LEU A 169 7.34 -16.11 -4.52
CA LEU A 169 5.91 -16.35 -4.63
C LEU A 169 5.50 -17.58 -3.82
N ARG A 170 4.34 -17.51 -3.16
CA ARG A 170 3.72 -18.66 -2.52
C ARG A 170 3.05 -19.53 -3.58
N ARG A 171 3.30 -20.84 -3.53
CA ARG A 171 2.66 -21.86 -4.37
C ARG A 171 1.90 -22.83 -3.48
N SER A 172 0.68 -23.20 -3.86
CA SER A 172 -0.05 -24.26 -3.15
C SER A 172 0.47 -25.66 -3.53
N ARG A 173 0.98 -25.82 -4.77
CA ARG A 173 1.59 -27.03 -5.30
C ARG A 173 3.08 -26.84 -5.62
N PRO A 174 3.93 -27.86 -5.38
CA PRO A 174 5.30 -27.84 -5.89
C PRO A 174 5.28 -27.81 -7.43
N PRO A 175 6.29 -27.19 -8.08
CA PRO A 175 6.38 -27.18 -9.54
C PRO A 175 6.30 -28.59 -10.10
N ALA A 176 5.51 -28.78 -11.16
CA ALA A 176 5.55 -30.02 -11.93
C ALA A 176 7.00 -30.22 -12.42
N ALA A 177 7.60 -31.36 -12.07
CA ALA A 177 8.94 -31.70 -12.54
C ALA A 177 8.91 -31.79 -14.07
N SER A 178 9.72 -30.96 -14.72
CA SER A 178 9.96 -30.97 -16.16
C SER A 178 10.84 -32.14 -16.58
#